data_AF-A0A7I8JL93-F1
#
_entry.id   AF-A0A7I8JL93-F1
#
_cell.length_a   1.000
_cell.length_b   1.000
_cell.length_c   1.000
_cell.angle_alpha   90.00
_cell.angle_beta   90.00
_cell.angle_gamma   90.00
#
_symmetry.space_group_name_H-M   'P 1'
#
loop_
_entity.id
_entity.type
_entity.pdbx_description
1 polymer ?
#
loop_
_entity_poly.entity_id
_entity_poly.type
_entity_poly.pdbx_seq_one_letter_code
_entity_poly.pdbx_strand_id
1 'polypeptide(L)'
;MGYNVQVVVVEDEPDEVLLRRFRREVTKAGVIQECKRRRFFENKQEEKKRKAREAGRRNHGSKKVAEDADDNWEMPEESLSF
;
A
#
# COMPACT_ATOMS: atom_id res chain seq x y z
N MET A 1 -11.53 26.69 8.01
CA MET A 1 -11.45 25.35 8.64
C MET A 1 -11.45 24.32 7.52
N GLY A 2 -10.37 23.56 7.36
CA GLY A 2 -10.25 22.56 6.29
C GLY A 2 -10.53 21.17 6.85
N TYR A 3 -11.49 20.46 6.28
CA TYR A 3 -11.74 19.06 6.56
C TYR A 3 -10.85 18.20 5.66
N ASN A 4 -10.18 17.19 6.22
CA ASN A 4 -9.31 16.27 5.47
C ASN A 4 -10.09 15.16 4.77
N VAL A 5 -11.31 14.87 5.25
CA VAL A 5 -12.19 13.79 4.81
C VAL A 5 -13.63 14.28 4.95
N GLN A 6 -14.47 14.09 3.93
CA GLN A 6 -15.89 14.45 3.94
C GLN A 6 -16.69 13.31 3.32
N VAL A 7 -17.36 12.52 4.17
CA VAL A 7 -18.29 11.46 3.75
C VAL A 7 -19.70 12.01 3.86
N VAL A 8 -20.40 12.13 2.72
CA VAL A 8 -21.83 12.47 2.69
C VAL A 8 -22.63 11.17 2.73
N VAL A 9 -23.54 11.07 3.69
CA VAL A 9 -24.40 9.91 3.92
C VAL A 9 -25.77 10.16 3.32
N VAL A 10 -26.35 9.15 2.66
CA VAL A 10 -27.74 9.15 2.21
C VAL A 10 -28.53 8.21 3.11
N GLU A 11 -29.80 8.52 3.40
CA GLU A 11 -30.63 7.89 4.45
C GLU A 11 -30.95 6.38 4.25
N ASP A 12 -30.42 5.72 3.22
CA ASP A 12 -30.74 4.33 2.85
C ASP A 12 -29.49 3.44 2.64
N GLU A 13 -28.34 3.80 3.24
CA GLU A 13 -27.16 2.92 3.19
C GLU A 13 -27.03 2.04 4.44
N PRO A 14 -26.74 0.74 4.29
CA PRO A 14 -26.37 -0.09 5.41
C PRO A 14 -25.10 0.47 6.08
N ASP A 15 -25.15 0.52 7.40
CA ASP A 15 -24.11 1.00 8.32
C ASP A 15 -22.71 0.45 8.00
N GLU A 16 -22.62 -0.81 7.57
CA GLU A 16 -21.36 -1.40 7.12
C GLU A 16 -20.75 -0.71 5.88
N VAL A 17 -21.56 -0.31 4.90
CA VAL A 17 -21.09 0.34 3.67
C VAL A 17 -20.54 1.73 3.98
N LEU A 18 -21.22 2.42 4.88
CA LEU A 18 -20.88 3.74 5.39
C LEU A 18 -19.52 3.72 6.12
N LEU A 19 -19.33 2.74 7.01
CA LEU A 19 -18.07 2.49 7.70
C LEU A 19 -16.94 2.12 6.73
N ARG A 20 -17.23 1.31 5.71
CA ARG A 20 -16.25 0.94 4.67
C ARG A 20 -15.81 2.17 3.87
N ARG A 21 -16.73 3.05 3.47
CA ARG A 21 -16.42 4.30 2.76
C ARG A 21 -15.59 5.25 3.61
N PHE A 22 -16.03 5.49 4.85
CA PHE A 22 -15.28 6.30 5.80
C PHE A 22 -13.87 5.77 6.03
N ARG A 23 -13.73 4.47 6.28
CA ARG A 23 -12.42 3.83 6.48
C ARG A 23 -11.55 3.95 5.22
N ARG A 24 -12.12 3.86 4.03
CA ARG A 24 -11.40 4.05 2.77
C ARG A 24 -10.94 5.49 2.61
N GLU A 25 -11.79 6.48 2.89
CA GLU A 25 -11.41 7.89 2.80
C GLU A 25 -10.35 8.29 3.83
N VAL A 26 -10.46 7.82 5.07
CA VAL A 26 -9.45 8.02 6.12
C VAL A 26 -8.11 7.38 5.73
N THR A 27 -8.15 6.18 5.14
CA THR A 27 -6.93 5.49 4.66
C THR A 27 -6.34 6.20 3.45
N LYS A 28 -7.17 6.69 2.53
CA LYS A 28 -6.77 7.43 1.33
C LYS A 28 -6.16 8.79 1.66
N ALA A 29 -6.77 9.52 2.60
CA ALA A 29 -6.23 10.77 3.12
C ALA A 29 -4.93 10.55 3.92
N GLY A 30 -4.67 9.33 4.40
CA GLY A 30 -3.42 8.98 5.08
C GLY A 30 -3.25 9.63 6.46
N VAL A 31 -4.31 10.25 7.00
CA VAL A 31 -4.27 11.07 8.23
C VAL A 31 -3.75 10.29 9.44
N ILE A 32 -4.11 9.01 9.59
CA ILE A 32 -3.61 8.17 10.70
C ILE A 32 -2.10 7.88 10.53
N GLN A 33 -1.67 7.58 9.30
CA GLN A 33 -0.27 7.29 9.00
C GLN A 33 0.59 8.54 9.20
N GLU A 34 0.05 9.71 8.86
CA GLU A 34 0.70 11.00 9.06
C GLU A 34 0.84 11.38 10.54
N CYS A 35 -0.22 11.23 11.35
CA CYS A 35 -0.14 11.44 12.80
C CYS A 35 0.88 10.52 13.46
N LYS A 36 0.93 9.24 13.05
CA LYS A 36 1.90 8.27 13.59
C LYS A 36 3.34 8.62 13.21
N ARG A 37 3.58 9.12 12.00
CA ARG A 37 4.89 9.58 11.54
C ARG A 37 5.38 10.80 12.30
N ARG A 38 4.49 11.76 12.57
CA ARG A 38 4.83 13.01 13.28
C ARG A 38 4.98 12.83 14.80
N ARG A 39 4.64 11.66 15.34
CA ARG A 39 4.73 11.35 16.78
C ARG A 39 6.18 11.22 17.27
N PHE A 40 7.12 10.85 16.41
CA PHE A 40 8.53 10.69 16.75
C PHE A 40 9.40 11.43 15.74
N PHE A 41 10.57 11.89 16.16
CA PHE A 41 11.52 12.55 15.26
C PHE A 41 12.08 11.50 14.27
N GLU A 42 11.78 11.68 12.98
CA GLU A 42 12.24 10.79 11.91
C GLU A 42 13.57 11.33 11.35
N ASN A 43 14.60 10.48 11.32
CA ASN A 43 15.92 10.89 10.82
C ASN A 43 15.91 10.95 9.27
N LYS A 44 16.80 11.74 8.65
CA LYS A 44 16.83 11.91 7.16
C LYS A 44 16.94 10.58 6.38
N GLN A 45 17.58 9.56 6.98
CA GLN A 45 17.68 8.23 6.40
C GLN A 45 16.36 7.46 6.44
N GLU A 46 15.60 7.61 7.52
CA GLU A 46 14.29 6.97 7.69
C GLU A 46 13.28 7.57 6.73
N GLU A 47 13.32 8.89 6.52
CA GLU A 47 12.47 9.56 5.52
C GLU A 47 12.70 9.01 4.10
N LYS A 48 13.97 8.83 3.70
CA LYS A 48 14.33 8.25 2.39
C LYS A 48 13.85 6.79 2.28
N LYS A 49 14.10 5.96 3.30
CA LYS A 49 13.63 4.57 3.33
C LYS A 49 12.10 4.48 3.29
N ARG A 50 11.39 5.39 3.97
CA ARG A 50 9.92 5.45 3.97
C ARG A 50 9.39 5.83 2.60
N LYS A 51 9.93 6.86 1.96
CA LYS A 51 9.52 7.27 0.59
C LYS A 51 9.70 6.14 -0.41
N ALA A 52 10.84 5.43 -0.37
CA ALA A 52 11.11 4.28 -1.23
C ALA A 52 10.12 3.13 -0.97
N ARG A 53 9.86 2.77 0.30
CA ARG A 53 8.88 1.73 0.66
C ARG A 53 7.46 2.12 0.27
N GLU A 54 7.05 3.36 0.47
CA GLU A 54 5.72 3.82 0.07
C GLU A 54 5.54 3.82 -1.45
N ALA A 55 6.54 4.26 -2.22
CA ALA A 55 6.54 4.18 -3.67
C ALA A 55 6.51 2.71 -4.14
N GLY A 56 7.33 1.85 -3.53
CA GLY A 56 7.35 0.42 -3.79
C GLY A 56 6.01 -0.25 -3.52
N ARG A 57 5.35 0.02 -2.39
CA ARG A 57 4.03 -0.54 -2.08
C ARG A 57 2.94 -0.07 -3.05
N ARG A 58 2.98 1.20 -3.49
CA ARG A 58 2.04 1.71 -4.50
C ARG A 58 2.25 1.03 -5.85
N ASN A 59 3.50 0.86 -6.28
CA ASN A 59 3.83 0.18 -7.54
C ASN A 59 3.59 -1.34 -7.50
N HIS A 60 3.92 -2.02 -6.41
CA HIS A 60 3.68 -3.47 -6.27
C HIS A 60 2.21 -3.81 -6.12
N GLY A 61 1.42 -2.95 -5.48
CA GLY A 61 -0.04 -3.13 -5.40
C GLY A 61 -0.72 -3.17 -6.77
N SER A 62 -0.13 -2.51 -7.77
CA SER A 62 -0.57 -2.53 -9.17
C SER A 62 0.01 -3.67 -9.99
N LYS A 63 1.07 -4.34 -9.52
CA LYS A 63 1.82 -5.39 -10.25
C LYS A 63 1.58 -6.82 -9.75
N LYS A 64 0.61 -7.06 -8.86
CA LYS A 64 0.27 -8.42 -8.38
C LYS A 64 -0.49 -9.27 -9.40
N VAL A 65 0.00 -9.30 -10.64
CA VAL A 65 -0.29 -10.32 -11.65
C VAL A 65 1.03 -10.50 -12.40
N ALA A 66 1.63 -11.69 -12.31
CA ALA A 66 2.85 -12.13 -13.00
C ALA A 66 4.21 -11.92 -12.29
N GLU A 67 4.44 -12.56 -11.14
CA GLU A 67 5.81 -12.85 -10.66
C GLU A 67 5.91 -14.25 -9.99
N ASP A 68 5.10 -15.22 -10.43
CA ASP A 68 5.18 -16.63 -9.99
C ASP A 68 5.71 -17.56 -11.11
N ALA A 69 6.37 -17.02 -12.14
CA ALA A 69 6.74 -17.76 -13.37
C ALA A 69 8.23 -18.11 -13.53
N ASP A 70 9.13 -17.63 -12.66
CA ASP A 70 10.59 -17.81 -12.82
C ASP A 70 11.20 -18.93 -11.94
N ASP A 71 10.40 -19.64 -11.13
CA ASP A 71 10.90 -20.74 -10.28
C ASP A 71 10.92 -22.12 -10.98
N ASN A 72 10.51 -22.21 -12.26
CA ASN A 72 10.60 -23.46 -13.04
C ASN A 72 11.96 -23.58 -13.75
N TRP A 73 13.02 -23.80 -12.96
CA TRP A 73 14.37 -24.07 -13.46
C TRP A 73 14.60 -25.58 -13.64
N GLU A 74 14.12 -26.13 -14.76
CA GLU A 74 14.57 -27.45 -15.21
C GLU A 74 15.90 -27.29 -15.96
N MET A 75 16.98 -27.80 -15.37
CA MET A 75 18.33 -27.71 -15.92
C MET A 75 18.49 -28.74 -17.06
N PRO A 76 18.86 -28.33 -18.30
CA PRO A 76 19.01 -29.27 -19.41
C PRO A 76 20.20 -30.22 -19.19
N GLU A 77 19.97 -31.53 -19.39
CA GLU A 77 20.92 -32.62 -19.11
C GLU A 77 22.24 -32.56 -19.92
N GLU A 78 22.33 -31.74 -20.97
CA GLU A 78 23.52 -31.64 -21.82
C GLU A 78 24.73 -30.98 -21.16
N SER A 79 24.60 -30.39 -19.96
CA SER A 79 25.74 -29.80 -19.25
C SER A 79 26.63 -30.82 -18.51
N LEU A 80 26.35 -32.12 -18.60
CA LEU A 80 27.18 -33.20 -18.05
C LEU A 80 27.87 -33.98 -19.18
N SER A 81 28.70 -33.30 -19.97
CA SER A 81 29.79 -33.97 -20.69
C SER A 81 31.09 -33.20 -20.46
N PHE A 82 32.03 -33.86 -19.80
CA PHE A 82 33.38 -33.39 -19.51
C PHE A 82 34.32 -33.71 -20.68
#